data_AF-A0A972H613-F1
#
_entry.id   AF-A0A972H613-F1
#
_cell.length_a   1.000
_cell.length_b   1.000
_cell.length_c   1.000
_cell.angle_alpha   90.00
_cell.angle_beta   90.00
_cell.angle_gamma   90.00
#
_symmetry.space_group_name_H-M   'P 1'
#
loop_
_entity.id
_entity.type
_entity.pdbx_description
1 polymer ?
#
loop_
_entity_poly.entity_id
_entity_poly.type
_entity_poly.pdbx_seq_one_letter_code
_entity_poly.pdbx_strand_id
1 'polypeptide(L)'
;MTTGMDRSMWRPTTEDELVLAAEIGTLDESTPGLELKALIPTTRGTNKELARDLASLSIGGGTLLVGVADSTDRDPDDPTTALVPLSCSGLPERVEQIAFTRCDPPLRVSSHVIQSAANSELGYLVVDIPASPLAPHMVDGRYWGRGEHTKRHLTDIEVERLLRRRDALDQSAGSELDAYIERDPFALPEYQRELGHLFLVGIPLQANDTMLLDVVDRDDWVWTTARQQAGPGTGAWSPAPHDLTNSDRRDDGWAATSHEITTGRTVSEDSHEEYLLEIEMSEGGKVRLYSGRITDVVGARGDDPGNRVVFDVAVAGNTRHFIHMIEAVADQAQYRGIWALGVSLTGVEGAQPYSIAQNWLVHDPPMRSAGIYRELTRASTAEVVAAPGSVTERLVGRFLRSVRVANHERVAPFLADPENGEATD
;
A
#
# COMPACT_ATOMS: atom_id res chain seq x y z
N MET A 1 12.65 -23.93 -25.40
CA MET A 1 13.18 -23.62 -24.05
C MET A 1 12.07 -22.88 -23.33
N THR A 2 11.37 -23.59 -22.47
CA THR A 2 10.14 -23.13 -21.81
C THR A 2 10.53 -22.12 -20.74
N THR A 3 10.24 -20.85 -20.99
CA THR A 3 10.22 -19.80 -19.98
C THR A 3 9.27 -20.26 -18.87
N GLY A 4 9.79 -20.38 -17.65
CA GLY A 4 8.95 -20.61 -16.48
C GLY A 4 8.04 -19.40 -16.33
N MET A 5 6.77 -19.55 -16.70
CA MET A 5 5.71 -18.66 -16.21
C MET A 5 5.89 -18.58 -14.71
N ASP A 6 6.15 -17.37 -14.20
CA ASP A 6 5.93 -17.07 -12.80
C ASP A 6 4.44 -17.40 -12.53
N ARG A 7 4.21 -18.55 -11.91
CA ARG A 7 2.87 -19.11 -11.64
C ARG A 7 2.15 -18.34 -10.52
N SER A 8 2.70 -17.22 -10.05
CA SER A 8 2.05 -16.38 -9.05
C SER A 8 0.99 -15.47 -9.72
N MET A 9 -0.27 -15.90 -9.61
CA MET A 9 -1.50 -15.22 -10.05
C MET A 9 -1.76 -15.17 -11.56
N TRP A 10 -2.26 -16.28 -12.12
CA TRP A 10 -2.98 -16.25 -13.39
C TRP A 10 -4.29 -15.43 -13.24
N ARG A 11 -4.47 -14.40 -14.08
CA ARG A 11 -5.56 -13.42 -14.03
C ARG A 11 -6.15 -13.22 -15.43
N PRO A 12 -7.16 -14.00 -15.80
CA PRO A 12 -7.81 -13.82 -17.10
C PRO A 12 -8.54 -12.47 -17.13
N THR A 13 -8.51 -11.83 -18.28
CA THR A 13 -9.19 -10.56 -18.59
C THR A 13 -10.19 -10.71 -19.73
N THR A 14 -10.10 -11.79 -20.51
CA THR A 14 -10.97 -12.08 -21.66
C THR A 14 -11.52 -13.51 -21.62
N GLU A 15 -12.63 -13.76 -22.31
CA GLU A 15 -13.17 -15.11 -22.41
C GLU A 15 -12.26 -16.03 -23.25
N ASP A 16 -11.58 -15.51 -24.28
CA ASP A 16 -10.64 -16.29 -25.09
C ASP A 16 -9.49 -16.87 -24.25
N GLU A 17 -9.01 -16.13 -23.24
CA GLU A 17 -8.03 -16.63 -22.28
C GLU A 17 -8.57 -17.77 -21.42
N LEU A 18 -9.85 -17.73 -21.06
CA LEU A 18 -10.52 -18.81 -20.32
C LEU A 18 -10.69 -20.06 -21.19
N VAL A 19 -11.12 -19.88 -22.45
CA VAL A 19 -11.25 -20.96 -23.43
C VAL A 19 -9.90 -21.62 -23.66
N LEU A 20 -8.86 -20.83 -23.92
CA LEU A 20 -7.51 -21.35 -24.10
C LEU A 20 -7.03 -22.12 -22.86
N ALA A 21 -7.25 -21.57 -21.66
CA ALA A 21 -6.87 -22.22 -20.41
C ALA A 21 -7.63 -23.53 -20.15
N ALA A 22 -8.89 -23.63 -20.59
CA ALA A 22 -9.67 -24.85 -20.57
C ALA A 22 -9.06 -25.90 -21.53
N GLU A 23 -8.80 -25.51 -22.78
CA GLU A 23 -8.28 -26.37 -23.83
C GLU A 23 -6.89 -26.95 -23.50
N ILE A 24 -5.99 -26.13 -22.92
CA ILE A 24 -4.65 -26.59 -22.52
C ILE A 24 -4.62 -27.24 -21.14
N GLY A 25 -5.77 -27.32 -20.45
CA GLY A 25 -5.92 -28.00 -19.17
C GLY A 25 -5.28 -27.28 -17.98
N THR A 26 -5.13 -25.96 -18.02
CA THR A 26 -4.61 -25.15 -16.91
C THR A 26 -5.70 -24.67 -15.95
N LEU A 27 -6.97 -24.82 -16.31
CA LEU A 27 -8.11 -24.73 -15.38
C LEU A 27 -8.17 -25.99 -14.52
N ASP A 28 -7.30 -26.03 -13.52
CA ASP A 28 -7.17 -27.14 -12.58
C ASP A 28 -6.94 -26.58 -11.18
N GLU A 29 -7.77 -26.97 -10.21
CA GLU A 29 -7.63 -26.58 -8.80
C GLU A 29 -6.34 -27.13 -8.14
N SER A 30 -5.66 -28.09 -8.78
CA SER A 30 -4.30 -28.47 -8.41
C SER A 30 -3.29 -27.33 -8.62
N THR A 31 -3.66 -26.31 -9.41
CA THR A 31 -2.89 -25.08 -9.57
C THR A 31 -2.89 -24.30 -8.24
N PRO A 32 -1.72 -24.10 -7.62
CA PRO A 32 -1.65 -23.39 -6.35
C PRO A 32 -2.25 -21.98 -6.45
N GLY A 33 -3.20 -21.69 -5.57
CA GLY A 33 -3.85 -20.38 -5.53
C GLY A 33 -5.00 -20.19 -6.52
N LEU A 34 -5.46 -21.23 -7.23
CA LEU A 34 -6.67 -21.19 -8.04
C LEU A 34 -7.82 -21.92 -7.34
N GLU A 35 -9.01 -21.32 -7.32
CA GLU A 35 -10.26 -21.94 -6.88
C GLU A 35 -11.30 -21.76 -7.98
N LEU A 36 -11.98 -22.84 -8.37
CA LEU A 36 -12.99 -22.83 -9.43
C LEU A 36 -14.37 -23.06 -8.81
N LYS A 37 -15.36 -22.28 -9.25
CA LYS A 37 -16.76 -22.52 -8.87
C LYS A 37 -17.68 -22.28 -10.05
N ALA A 38 -18.51 -23.26 -10.39
CA ALA A 38 -19.55 -23.05 -11.39
C ALA A 38 -20.57 -21.99 -10.92
N LEU A 39 -20.88 -21.96 -9.62
CA LEU A 39 -21.85 -21.04 -9.01
C LEU A 39 -21.51 -20.78 -7.53
N ILE A 40 -21.88 -19.60 -7.02
CA ILE A 40 -21.90 -19.29 -5.58
C ILE A 40 -23.35 -19.21 -5.08
N PRO A 41 -23.93 -20.29 -4.51
CA PRO A 41 -25.31 -20.27 -4.06
C PRO A 41 -25.54 -19.27 -2.94
N THR A 42 -26.77 -18.75 -2.80
CA THR A 42 -27.12 -17.59 -1.93
C THR A 42 -27.46 -17.93 -0.47
N THR A 43 -27.17 -19.15 -0.01
CA THR A 43 -27.53 -19.58 1.35
C THR A 43 -26.52 -19.13 2.42
N ARG A 44 -26.95 -19.11 3.70
CA ARG A 44 -26.04 -18.78 4.83
C ARG A 44 -24.87 -19.78 4.96
N GLY A 45 -25.11 -21.05 4.66
CA GLY A 45 -24.06 -22.09 4.68
C GLY A 45 -23.02 -21.86 3.58
N THR A 46 -23.45 -21.45 2.40
CA THR A 46 -22.55 -21.20 1.26
C THR A 46 -21.75 -19.91 1.42
N ASN A 47 -22.28 -18.89 2.10
CA ASN A 47 -21.47 -17.73 2.50
C ASN A 47 -20.33 -18.11 3.44
N LYS A 48 -20.55 -19.10 4.32
CA LYS A 48 -19.52 -19.60 5.24
C LYS A 48 -18.43 -20.35 4.48
N GLU A 49 -18.79 -21.21 3.53
CA GLU A 49 -17.80 -21.90 2.70
C GLU A 49 -17.01 -20.91 1.85
N LEU A 50 -17.67 -19.94 1.21
CA LEU A 50 -17.00 -18.90 0.45
C LEU A 50 -15.98 -18.15 1.32
N ALA A 51 -16.36 -17.73 2.53
CA ALA A 51 -15.43 -17.05 3.44
C ALA A 51 -14.21 -17.93 3.78
N ARG A 52 -14.38 -19.25 3.92
CA ARG A 52 -13.25 -20.17 4.16
C ARG A 52 -12.33 -20.27 2.96
N ASP A 53 -12.89 -20.29 1.75
CA ASP A 53 -12.10 -20.33 0.52
C ASP A 53 -11.24 -19.07 0.41
N LEU A 54 -11.85 -17.89 0.60
CA LEU A 54 -11.16 -16.59 0.60
C LEU A 54 -10.09 -16.51 1.71
N ALA A 55 -10.42 -16.91 2.95
CA ALA A 55 -9.48 -16.90 4.06
C ALA A 55 -8.29 -17.84 3.81
N SER A 56 -8.52 -19.01 3.23
CA SER A 56 -7.45 -19.97 2.93
C SER A 56 -6.51 -19.49 1.82
N LEU A 57 -7.05 -18.84 0.78
CA LEU A 57 -6.28 -18.27 -0.33
C LEU A 57 -5.45 -17.07 0.14
N SER A 58 -5.96 -16.27 1.08
CA SER A 58 -5.27 -15.07 1.58
C SER A 58 -3.90 -15.33 2.23
N ILE A 59 -3.52 -16.57 2.55
CA ILE A 59 -2.18 -16.87 3.10
C ILE A 59 -1.10 -16.67 2.02
N GLY A 60 -1.36 -17.14 0.79
CA GLY A 60 -0.43 -17.08 -0.33
C GLY A 60 -0.86 -16.10 -1.43
N GLY A 61 -2.09 -15.60 -1.36
CA GLY A 61 -2.78 -14.99 -2.48
C GLY A 61 -3.35 -16.03 -3.44
N GLY A 62 -4.23 -15.60 -4.34
CA GLY A 62 -4.84 -16.44 -5.34
C GLY A 62 -6.00 -15.80 -6.07
N THR A 63 -6.63 -16.58 -6.94
CA THR A 63 -7.76 -16.21 -7.78
C THR A 63 -8.91 -17.17 -7.53
N LEU A 64 -10.10 -16.64 -7.26
CA LEU A 64 -11.36 -17.39 -7.31
C LEU A 64 -12.07 -17.06 -8.61
N LEU A 65 -12.30 -18.06 -9.45
CA LEU A 65 -12.98 -17.93 -10.72
C LEU A 65 -14.38 -18.54 -10.64
N VAL A 66 -15.40 -17.70 -10.81
CA VAL A 66 -16.81 -18.11 -10.78
C VAL A 66 -17.37 -18.18 -12.20
N GLY A 67 -18.18 -19.20 -12.46
CA GLY A 67 -18.64 -19.57 -13.81
C GLY A 67 -17.75 -20.61 -14.46
N VAL A 68 -16.91 -21.30 -13.68
CA VAL A 68 -16.08 -22.39 -14.16
C VAL A 68 -16.25 -23.60 -13.26
N ALA A 69 -16.71 -24.71 -13.83
CA ALA A 69 -16.88 -25.97 -13.14
C ALA A 69 -15.51 -26.60 -12.82
N ASP A 70 -15.45 -27.33 -11.71
CA ASP A 70 -14.26 -28.11 -11.37
C ASP A 70 -14.07 -29.27 -12.35
N SER A 71 -12.84 -29.75 -12.45
CA SER A 71 -12.36 -30.90 -13.20
C SER A 71 -13.18 -32.18 -13.06
N THR A 72 -13.97 -32.34 -11.99
CA THR A 72 -14.89 -33.49 -11.81
C THR A 72 -16.18 -33.37 -12.62
N ASP A 73 -16.57 -32.15 -12.97
CA ASP A 73 -17.84 -31.83 -13.61
C ASP A 73 -17.69 -31.49 -15.11
N ARG A 74 -16.46 -31.49 -15.64
CA ARG A 74 -16.17 -31.25 -17.07
C ARG A 74 -16.26 -32.54 -17.90
N ASP A 75 -16.68 -32.39 -19.15
CA ASP A 75 -16.55 -33.45 -20.15
C ASP A 75 -15.07 -33.63 -20.52
N PRO A 76 -14.48 -34.84 -20.38
CA PRO A 76 -13.10 -35.10 -20.77
C PRO A 76 -12.85 -34.90 -22.28
N ASP A 77 -13.88 -35.08 -23.11
CA ASP A 77 -13.79 -34.97 -24.57
C ASP A 77 -14.04 -33.53 -25.06
N ASP A 78 -14.61 -32.66 -24.21
CA ASP A 78 -14.81 -31.24 -24.46
C ASP A 78 -14.54 -30.42 -23.17
N PRO A 79 -13.29 -29.99 -22.93
CA PRO A 79 -12.92 -29.26 -21.72
C PRO A 79 -13.57 -27.87 -21.64
N THR A 80 -14.13 -27.34 -22.72
CA THR A 80 -14.84 -26.05 -22.71
C THR A 80 -16.19 -26.13 -22.00
N THR A 81 -16.73 -27.34 -21.79
CA THR A 81 -17.91 -27.57 -20.94
C THR A 81 -17.71 -27.16 -19.48
N ALA A 82 -16.45 -26.98 -19.05
CA ALA A 82 -16.15 -26.40 -17.76
C ALA A 82 -16.57 -24.92 -17.67
N LEU A 83 -16.71 -24.20 -18.79
CA LEU A 83 -17.13 -22.81 -18.80
C LEU A 83 -18.67 -22.73 -18.72
N VAL A 84 -19.15 -22.23 -17.58
CA VAL A 84 -20.57 -22.12 -17.25
C VAL A 84 -20.89 -20.65 -16.92
N PRO A 85 -20.97 -19.77 -17.94
CA PRO A 85 -21.22 -18.35 -17.70
C PRO A 85 -22.55 -18.14 -16.98
N LEU A 86 -22.56 -17.19 -16.05
CA LEU A 86 -23.70 -16.92 -15.17
C LEU A 86 -24.02 -15.43 -15.09
N SER A 87 -25.16 -15.10 -14.49
CA SER A 87 -25.46 -13.71 -14.18
C SER A 87 -24.55 -13.23 -13.04
N CYS A 88 -23.68 -12.26 -13.33
CA CYS A 88 -22.76 -11.68 -12.35
C CYS A 88 -23.35 -10.51 -11.56
N SER A 89 -24.60 -10.11 -11.83
CA SER A 89 -25.23 -8.95 -11.18
C SER A 89 -25.27 -9.12 -9.65
N GLY A 90 -24.66 -8.18 -8.93
CA GLY A 90 -24.60 -8.19 -7.46
C GLY A 90 -23.65 -9.23 -6.84
N LEU A 91 -22.94 -10.03 -7.64
CA LEU A 91 -21.97 -11.00 -7.13
C LEU A 91 -20.67 -10.34 -6.63
N PRO A 92 -20.04 -9.39 -7.35
CA PRO A 92 -18.85 -8.67 -6.87
C PRO A 92 -19.02 -8.12 -5.44
N GLU A 93 -20.07 -7.31 -5.23
CA GLU A 93 -20.36 -6.62 -3.97
C GLU A 93 -20.64 -7.63 -2.85
N ARG A 94 -21.32 -8.73 -3.18
CA ARG A 94 -21.60 -9.81 -2.23
C ARG A 94 -20.32 -10.52 -1.79
N VAL A 95 -19.41 -10.82 -2.72
CA VAL A 95 -18.13 -11.46 -2.39
C VAL A 95 -17.30 -10.54 -1.50
N GLU A 96 -17.20 -9.25 -1.85
CA GLU A 96 -16.51 -8.24 -1.05
C GLU A 96 -17.10 -8.14 0.37
N GLN A 97 -18.43 -8.06 0.48
CA GLN A 97 -19.11 -7.99 1.77
C GLN A 97 -18.85 -9.23 2.64
N ILE A 98 -18.81 -10.43 2.03
CA ILE A 98 -18.52 -11.67 2.76
C ILE A 98 -17.06 -11.68 3.24
N ALA A 99 -16.10 -11.29 2.39
CA ALA A 99 -14.69 -11.17 2.75
C ALA A 99 -14.51 -10.22 3.96
N PHE A 100 -15.19 -9.09 3.94
CA PHE A 100 -15.08 -8.07 4.98
C PHE A 100 -15.77 -8.48 6.29
N THR A 101 -16.94 -9.11 6.23
CA THR A 101 -17.78 -9.34 7.43
C THR A 101 -17.64 -10.72 8.07
N ARG A 102 -17.07 -11.71 7.35
CA ARG A 102 -16.98 -13.10 7.83
C ARG A 102 -15.56 -13.58 8.09
N CYS A 103 -14.56 -12.89 7.58
CA CYS A 103 -13.17 -13.12 7.93
C CYS A 103 -12.78 -12.23 9.13
N ASP A 104 -12.01 -12.78 10.06
CA ASP A 104 -11.43 -12.04 11.18
C ASP A 104 -9.90 -12.26 11.26
N PRO A 105 -9.07 -11.23 11.07
CA PRO A 105 -9.44 -9.84 10.74
C PRO A 105 -10.21 -9.72 9.41
N PRO A 106 -10.90 -8.60 9.13
CA PRO A 106 -11.56 -8.39 7.83
C PRO A 106 -10.61 -8.56 6.64
N LEU A 107 -11.08 -9.18 5.56
CA LEU A 107 -10.32 -9.37 4.32
C LEU A 107 -10.86 -8.44 3.22
N ARG A 108 -9.96 -7.82 2.46
CA ARG A 108 -10.29 -7.04 1.25
C ARG A 108 -9.89 -7.83 0.00
N VAL A 109 -10.76 -7.82 -1.00
CA VAL A 109 -10.59 -8.49 -2.30
C VAL A 109 -11.01 -7.53 -3.41
N SER A 110 -10.50 -7.72 -4.62
CA SER A 110 -10.96 -7.02 -5.82
C SER A 110 -11.58 -8.01 -6.79
N SER A 111 -12.46 -7.54 -7.66
CA SER A 111 -13.08 -8.42 -8.66
C SER A 111 -13.46 -7.68 -9.93
N HIS A 112 -13.43 -8.38 -11.06
CA HIS A 112 -13.92 -7.91 -12.35
C HIS A 112 -14.71 -8.99 -13.06
N VAL A 113 -15.57 -8.57 -13.99
CA VAL A 113 -16.41 -9.47 -14.78
C VAL A 113 -15.86 -9.59 -16.19
N ILE A 114 -15.72 -10.83 -16.66
CA ILE A 114 -15.47 -11.15 -18.06
C ILE A 114 -16.82 -11.49 -18.68
N GLN A 115 -17.27 -10.69 -19.66
CA GLN A 115 -18.53 -10.95 -20.36
C GLN A 115 -18.40 -12.16 -21.29
N SER A 116 -19.43 -13.00 -21.37
CA SER A 116 -19.44 -14.09 -22.34
C SER A 116 -19.81 -13.57 -23.73
N ALA A 117 -19.10 -14.05 -24.75
CA ALA A 117 -19.33 -13.72 -26.15
C ALA A 117 -20.64 -14.34 -26.67
N ALA A 118 -21.06 -15.47 -26.08
CA ALA A 118 -22.31 -16.14 -26.44
C ALA A 118 -23.55 -15.38 -25.93
N ASN A 119 -23.45 -14.73 -24.77
CA ASN A 119 -24.51 -13.93 -24.18
C ASN A 119 -23.94 -12.82 -23.28
N SER A 120 -24.17 -11.56 -23.65
CA SER A 120 -23.67 -10.38 -22.93
C SER A 120 -24.35 -10.14 -21.58
N GLU A 121 -25.47 -10.82 -21.28
CA GLU A 121 -26.11 -10.80 -19.95
C GLU A 121 -25.43 -11.78 -18.95
N LEU A 122 -24.55 -12.65 -19.45
CA LEU A 122 -23.82 -13.63 -18.67
C LEU A 122 -22.31 -13.36 -18.72
N GLY A 123 -21.59 -13.90 -17.74
CA GLY A 123 -20.15 -13.81 -17.70
C GLY A 123 -19.53 -14.66 -16.61
N TYR A 124 -18.26 -14.37 -16.35
CA TYR A 124 -17.43 -15.02 -15.34
C TYR A 124 -16.98 -13.95 -14.36
N LEU A 125 -17.01 -14.27 -13.07
CA LEU A 125 -16.48 -13.37 -12.05
C LEU A 125 -15.07 -13.82 -11.69
N VAL A 126 -14.11 -12.94 -11.91
CA VAL A 126 -12.74 -13.13 -11.43
C VAL A 126 -12.62 -12.37 -10.12
N VAL A 127 -12.26 -13.06 -9.05
CA VAL A 127 -11.99 -12.45 -7.74
C VAL A 127 -10.51 -12.62 -7.46
N ASP A 128 -9.82 -11.51 -7.34
CA ASP A 128 -8.42 -11.44 -6.92
C ASP A 128 -8.35 -11.38 -5.40
N ILE A 129 -7.72 -12.40 -4.80
CA ILE A 129 -7.44 -12.48 -3.37
C ILE A 129 -5.95 -12.23 -3.17
N PRO A 130 -5.54 -11.04 -2.68
CA PRO A 130 -4.13 -10.81 -2.41
C PRO A 130 -3.67 -11.68 -1.23
N ALA A 131 -2.36 -11.95 -1.18
CA ALA A 131 -1.76 -12.41 0.08
C ALA A 131 -2.02 -11.32 1.13
N SER A 132 -2.65 -11.68 2.24
CA SER A 132 -3.12 -10.72 3.23
C SER A 132 -2.03 -10.39 4.26
N PRO A 133 -1.84 -9.10 4.60
CA PRO A 133 -0.92 -8.67 5.66
C PRO A 133 -1.30 -9.23 7.04
N LEU A 134 -2.58 -9.51 7.21
CA LEU A 134 -3.20 -9.93 8.46
C LEU A 134 -3.42 -11.44 8.51
N ALA A 135 -3.05 -12.17 7.45
CA ALA A 135 -3.12 -13.62 7.45
C ALA A 135 -2.36 -14.22 8.65
N PRO A 136 -2.86 -15.32 9.22
CA PRO A 136 -4.04 -16.06 8.79
C PRO A 136 -5.36 -15.43 9.27
N HIS A 137 -6.43 -15.59 8.50
CA HIS A 137 -7.77 -15.14 8.86
C HIS A 137 -8.60 -16.27 9.47
N MET A 138 -9.40 -15.95 10.48
CA MET A 138 -10.39 -16.85 11.06
C MET A 138 -11.71 -16.74 10.32
N VAL A 139 -12.39 -17.88 10.21
CA VAL A 139 -13.81 -17.93 9.86
C VAL A 139 -14.49 -18.81 10.89
N ASP A 140 -15.42 -18.23 11.65
CA ASP A 140 -16.14 -18.91 12.74
C ASP A 140 -15.18 -19.46 13.82
N GLY A 141 -14.22 -18.62 14.21
CA GLY A 141 -13.25 -18.92 15.27
C GLY A 141 -12.18 -19.95 14.92
N ARG A 142 -11.99 -20.27 13.62
CA ARG A 142 -10.99 -21.24 13.16
C ARG A 142 -10.16 -20.71 12.00
N TYR A 143 -8.87 -21.01 12.03
CA TYR A 143 -7.94 -20.71 10.95
C TYR A 143 -8.00 -21.75 9.84
N TRP A 144 -8.00 -21.28 8.61
CA TRP A 144 -8.09 -22.10 7.40
C TRP A 144 -6.85 -21.92 6.54
N GLY A 145 -6.37 -23.01 5.97
CA GLY A 145 -5.33 -23.03 4.94
C GLY A 145 -5.66 -24.06 3.87
N ARG A 146 -4.84 -24.13 2.81
CA ARG A 146 -5.00 -25.12 1.75
C ARG A 146 -4.00 -26.26 1.90
N GLY A 147 -4.48 -27.49 1.66
CA GLY A 147 -3.66 -28.59 1.16
C GLY A 147 -3.63 -28.55 -0.37
N GLU A 148 -3.21 -29.65 -0.99
CA GLU A 148 -3.08 -29.74 -2.46
C GLU A 148 -4.43 -29.61 -3.18
N HIS A 149 -5.49 -30.21 -2.63
CA HIS A 149 -6.82 -30.22 -3.27
C HIS A 149 -7.96 -29.80 -2.34
N THR A 150 -7.68 -29.54 -1.07
CA THR A 150 -8.74 -29.26 -0.09
C THR A 150 -8.32 -28.18 0.90
N LYS A 151 -9.31 -27.38 1.32
CA LYS A 151 -9.18 -26.55 2.51
C LYS A 151 -9.11 -27.42 3.76
N ARG A 152 -8.24 -27.04 4.70
CA ARG A 152 -8.09 -27.71 5.99
C ARG A 152 -7.92 -26.71 7.10
N HIS A 153 -8.09 -27.18 8.32
CA HIS A 153 -7.69 -26.42 9.49
C HIS A 153 -6.16 -26.33 9.58
N LEU A 154 -5.68 -25.14 9.92
CA LEU A 154 -4.29 -24.95 10.32
C LEU A 154 -4.11 -25.51 11.73
N THR A 155 -2.98 -26.19 11.94
CA THR A 155 -2.54 -26.61 13.26
C THR A 155 -1.99 -25.42 14.05
N ASP A 156 -1.94 -25.52 15.38
CA ASP A 156 -1.41 -24.46 16.24
C ASP A 156 0.01 -24.03 15.84
N ILE A 157 0.85 -24.99 15.46
CA ILE A 157 2.23 -24.74 15.01
C ILE A 157 2.26 -23.94 13.70
N GLU A 158 1.35 -24.23 12.78
CA GLU A 158 1.26 -23.50 11.50
C GLU A 158 0.73 -22.09 11.71
N VAL A 159 -0.28 -21.94 12.57
CA VAL A 159 -0.79 -20.63 12.97
C VAL A 159 0.32 -19.81 13.63
N GLU A 160 1.02 -20.38 14.61
CA GLU A 160 2.15 -19.72 15.28
C GLU A 160 3.24 -19.32 14.28
N ARG A 161 3.59 -20.19 13.34
CA ARG A 161 4.58 -19.88 12.30
C ARG A 161 4.13 -18.71 11.42
N LEU A 162 2.86 -18.68 11.01
CA LEU A 162 2.32 -17.58 10.21
C LEU A 162 2.27 -16.27 11.00
N LEU A 163 1.87 -16.32 12.27
CA LEU A 163 1.87 -15.15 13.15
C LEU A 163 3.30 -14.63 13.41
N ARG A 164 4.28 -15.50 13.65
CA ARG A 164 5.69 -15.09 13.78
C ARG A 164 6.24 -14.51 12.49
N ARG A 165 5.87 -15.09 11.33
CA ARG A 165 6.22 -14.53 10.02
C ARG A 165 5.61 -13.15 9.86
N ARG A 166 4.36 -12.96 10.27
CA ARG A 166 3.70 -11.66 10.32
C ARG A 166 4.53 -10.71 11.19
N ASP A 167 4.84 -11.05 12.42
CA ASP A 167 5.58 -10.16 13.33
C ASP A 167 7.00 -9.84 12.82
N ALA A 168 7.69 -10.81 12.21
CA ALA A 168 9.01 -10.60 11.61
C ALA A 168 8.96 -9.59 10.45
N LEU A 169 7.90 -9.67 9.63
CA LEU A 169 7.67 -8.71 8.55
C LEU A 169 7.35 -7.29 9.10
N ASP A 170 6.83 -7.17 10.33
CA ASP A 170 6.59 -5.86 10.98
C ASP A 170 7.91 -5.25 11.46
N GLN A 171 8.80 -6.11 11.97
CA GLN A 171 10.14 -5.69 12.38
C GLN A 171 10.96 -5.17 11.20
N SER A 172 10.79 -5.71 9.98
CA SER A 172 11.53 -5.22 8.80
C SER A 172 11.26 -3.75 8.46
N ALA A 173 10.00 -3.27 8.53
CA ALA A 173 9.72 -1.85 8.31
C ALA A 173 10.33 -0.98 9.41
N GLY A 174 10.33 -1.47 10.65
CA GLY A 174 11.01 -0.80 11.75
C GLY A 174 12.52 -0.66 11.50
N SER A 175 13.20 -1.76 11.19
CA SER A 175 14.65 -1.75 10.96
C SER A 175 15.06 -0.90 9.74
N GLU A 176 14.27 -0.92 8.66
CA GLU A 176 14.52 -0.06 7.50
C GLU A 176 14.31 1.41 7.83
N LEU A 177 13.28 1.75 8.62
CA LEU A 177 13.04 3.11 9.06
C LEU A 177 14.19 3.62 9.95
N ASP A 178 14.70 2.77 10.85
CA ASP A 178 15.87 3.09 11.68
C ASP A 178 17.12 3.34 10.84
N ALA A 179 17.42 2.43 9.90
CA ALA A 179 18.54 2.61 8.98
C ALA A 179 18.40 3.87 8.12
N TYR A 180 17.17 4.26 7.75
CA TYR A 180 16.94 5.47 6.96
C TYR A 180 17.10 6.76 7.77
N ILE A 181 16.71 6.73 9.06
CA ILE A 181 16.96 7.83 10.01
C ILE A 181 18.45 7.98 10.29
N GLU A 182 19.20 6.88 10.44
CA GLU A 182 20.65 6.92 10.63
C GLU A 182 21.39 7.55 9.45
N ARG A 183 20.81 7.51 8.25
CA ARG A 183 21.34 8.13 7.04
C ARG A 183 20.96 9.62 6.90
N ASP A 184 20.29 10.23 7.88
CA ASP A 184 19.85 11.64 7.83
C ASP A 184 21.00 12.57 7.36
N PRO A 185 20.84 13.33 6.26
CA PRO A 185 21.92 14.16 5.71
C PRO A 185 22.49 15.18 6.70
N PHE A 186 21.71 15.58 7.71
CA PHE A 186 22.07 16.53 8.76
C PHE A 186 22.47 15.85 10.08
N ALA A 187 22.63 14.52 10.13
CA ALA A 187 23.08 13.82 11.34
C ALA A 187 24.57 14.01 11.66
N LEU A 188 25.37 14.56 10.73
CA LEU A 188 26.80 14.77 10.96
C LEU A 188 27.02 15.89 12.01
N PRO A 189 27.94 15.73 12.98
CA PRO A 189 28.14 16.69 14.08
C PRO A 189 28.52 18.11 13.66
N GLU A 190 29.02 18.28 12.43
CA GLU A 190 29.37 19.57 11.84
C GLU A 190 28.14 20.38 11.41
N TYR A 191 27.01 19.74 11.17
CA TYR A 191 25.74 20.41 10.90
C TYR A 191 24.93 20.54 12.19
N GLN A 192 24.54 21.77 12.53
CA GLN A 192 23.58 21.97 13.60
C GLN A 192 22.21 21.69 13.04
N ARG A 193 21.63 20.55 13.42
CA ARG A 193 20.25 20.24 13.11
C ARG A 193 19.33 21.25 13.78
N GLU A 194 18.59 22.03 13.00
CA GLU A 194 17.70 23.08 13.53
C GLU A 194 16.22 22.69 13.44
N LEU A 195 15.85 21.91 12.41
CA LEU A 195 14.48 21.55 12.12
C LEU A 195 14.17 20.08 12.44
N GLY A 196 12.88 19.82 12.56
CA GLY A 196 12.33 18.47 12.63
C GLY A 196 12.23 17.89 11.23
N HIS A 197 12.52 16.59 11.10
CA HIS A 197 12.51 15.87 9.82
C HIS A 197 11.42 14.81 9.80
N LEU A 198 10.96 14.48 8.59
CA LEU A 198 10.05 13.38 8.32
C LEU A 198 10.76 12.30 7.52
N PHE A 199 10.61 11.06 7.98
CA PHE A 199 11.09 9.86 7.31
C PHE A 199 9.90 8.93 7.07
N LEU A 200 9.78 8.43 5.85
CA LEU A 200 8.79 7.45 5.44
C LEU A 200 9.50 6.31 4.73
N VAL A 201 9.08 5.07 5.02
CA VAL A 201 9.58 3.88 4.33
C VAL A 201 8.43 2.97 3.94
N GLY A 202 8.57 2.31 2.80
CA GLY A 202 7.58 1.41 2.22
C GLY A 202 8.30 0.22 1.62
N ILE A 203 8.02 -0.97 2.15
CA ILE A 203 8.73 -2.19 1.78
C ILE A 203 7.70 -3.18 1.21
N PRO A 204 7.86 -3.63 -0.04
CA PRO A 204 7.05 -4.70 -0.56
C PRO A 204 7.52 -6.03 0.06
N LEU A 205 6.66 -6.68 0.85
CA LEU A 205 7.03 -7.81 1.71
C LEU A 205 7.25 -9.14 0.97
N GLN A 206 6.84 -9.21 -0.28
CA GLN A 206 6.89 -10.41 -1.13
C GLN A 206 7.43 -10.12 -2.53
N ALA A 207 8.04 -8.95 -2.72
CA ALA A 207 8.70 -8.64 -3.98
C ALA A 207 9.97 -9.46 -4.15
N ASN A 208 10.37 -9.67 -5.39
CA ASN A 208 11.72 -10.10 -5.71
C ASN A 208 12.67 -8.88 -5.67
N ASP A 209 13.96 -9.12 -5.42
CA ASP A 209 14.97 -8.05 -5.32
C ASP A 209 15.21 -7.33 -6.66
N THR A 210 14.60 -7.81 -7.74
CA THR A 210 14.71 -7.27 -9.11
C THR A 210 13.41 -6.62 -9.58
N MET A 211 12.46 -6.33 -8.68
CA MET A 211 11.08 -5.94 -9.01
C MET A 211 11.02 -4.71 -9.92
N LEU A 212 11.94 -3.78 -9.75
CA LEU A 212 12.06 -2.56 -10.53
C LEU A 212 13.32 -2.51 -11.39
N LEU A 213 14.08 -3.60 -11.55
CA LEU A 213 15.37 -3.57 -12.24
C LEU A 213 15.27 -2.95 -13.65
N ASP A 214 14.29 -3.39 -14.45
CA ASP A 214 14.07 -2.89 -15.82
C ASP A 214 13.57 -1.44 -15.90
N VAL A 215 13.04 -0.92 -14.79
CA VAL A 215 12.44 0.42 -14.67
C VAL A 215 13.46 1.41 -14.15
N VAL A 216 14.21 0.99 -13.13
CA VAL A 216 15.33 1.72 -12.54
C VAL A 216 16.41 1.95 -13.60
N ASP A 217 16.63 1.06 -14.56
CA ASP A 217 17.59 1.34 -15.65
C ASP A 217 17.15 2.45 -16.64
N ARG A 218 15.95 3.03 -16.50
CA ARG A 218 15.46 4.15 -17.32
C ARG A 218 15.55 5.47 -16.55
N ASP A 219 16.46 6.35 -16.98
CA ASP A 219 16.88 7.56 -16.26
C ASP A 219 15.76 8.56 -15.87
N ASP A 220 14.58 8.52 -16.47
CA ASP A 220 13.54 9.56 -16.31
C ASP A 220 12.29 9.14 -15.53
N TRP A 221 12.04 7.84 -15.34
CA TRP A 221 10.76 7.38 -14.79
C TRP A 221 10.57 7.76 -13.32
N VAL A 222 11.61 7.64 -12.49
CA VAL A 222 11.54 7.98 -11.05
C VAL A 222 11.19 9.45 -10.88
N TRP A 223 11.87 10.32 -11.62
CA TRP A 223 11.65 11.76 -11.58
C TRP A 223 10.26 12.14 -12.09
N THR A 224 9.83 11.50 -13.19
CA THR A 224 8.50 11.70 -13.78
C THR A 224 7.41 11.28 -12.80
N THR A 225 7.53 10.10 -12.19
CA THR A 225 6.56 9.57 -11.23
C THR A 225 6.51 10.42 -9.96
N ALA A 226 7.67 10.81 -9.42
CA ALA A 226 7.77 11.65 -8.23
C ALA A 226 7.09 13.01 -8.40
N ARG A 227 7.15 13.62 -9.60
CA ARG A 227 6.49 14.91 -9.85
C ARG A 227 5.03 14.78 -10.27
N GLN A 228 4.68 13.73 -11.02
CA GLN A 228 3.34 13.57 -11.59
C GLN A 228 2.32 13.00 -10.60
N GLN A 229 2.74 12.23 -9.59
CA GLN A 229 1.86 11.65 -8.57
C GLN A 229 1.53 12.63 -7.43
N ALA A 230 1.24 13.86 -7.82
CA ALA A 230 0.88 14.95 -6.94
C ALA A 230 -0.54 14.74 -6.38
N GLY A 231 -0.65 14.45 -5.07
CA GLY A 231 -1.93 14.34 -4.38
C GLY A 231 -2.67 15.68 -4.24
N PRO A 232 -3.86 15.71 -3.60
CA PRO A 232 -4.61 16.96 -3.39
C PRO A 232 -3.76 18.05 -2.73
N GLY A 233 -3.84 19.30 -3.20
CA GLY A 233 -3.20 20.43 -2.52
C GLY A 233 -1.69 20.59 -2.71
N THR A 234 -1.08 19.93 -3.72
CA THR A 234 0.33 20.16 -4.05
C THR A 234 0.65 21.63 -4.27
N GLY A 235 1.62 22.15 -3.52
CA GLY A 235 1.97 23.58 -3.46
C GLY A 235 1.44 24.33 -2.24
N ALA A 236 0.63 23.68 -1.38
CA ALA A 236 0.15 24.29 -0.13
C ALA A 236 1.17 24.22 1.02
N TRP A 237 2.28 23.51 0.83
CA TRP A 237 3.38 23.40 1.78
C TRP A 237 4.72 23.35 1.05
N SER A 238 5.80 23.55 1.80
CA SER A 238 7.18 23.37 1.34
C SER A 238 7.99 22.75 2.50
N PRO A 239 8.88 21.78 2.22
CA PRO A 239 9.20 21.27 0.90
C PRO A 239 8.15 20.24 0.42
N ALA A 240 7.90 20.23 -0.89
CA ALA A 240 6.86 19.47 -1.56
C ALA A 240 7.37 18.93 -2.91
N PRO A 241 6.65 18.04 -3.61
CA PRO A 241 7.19 17.32 -4.77
C PRO A 241 7.69 18.20 -5.93
N HIS A 242 7.25 19.45 -6.01
CA HIS A 242 7.76 20.40 -7.01
C HIS A 242 9.18 20.90 -6.74
N ASP A 243 9.70 20.72 -5.52
CA ASP A 243 11.05 21.07 -5.09
C ASP A 243 12.10 20.01 -5.51
N LEU A 244 11.65 18.86 -6.02
CA LEU A 244 12.54 17.84 -6.59
C LEU A 244 13.08 18.34 -7.95
N THR A 245 14.37 18.58 -8.04
CA THR A 245 15.02 19.16 -9.23
C THR A 245 16.09 18.28 -9.85
N ASN A 246 16.62 17.32 -9.10
CA ASN A 246 17.70 16.44 -9.51
C ASN A 246 17.25 14.98 -9.53
N SER A 247 18.04 14.14 -10.22
CA SER A 247 17.94 12.69 -10.23
C SER A 247 19.34 12.13 -9.96
N ASP A 248 19.46 11.25 -8.99
CA ASP A 248 20.74 10.69 -8.52
C ASP A 248 20.64 9.18 -8.31
N ARG A 249 21.77 8.47 -8.49
CA ARG A 249 21.86 7.06 -8.08
C ARG A 249 22.01 6.92 -6.57
N ARG A 250 21.49 5.81 -6.06
CA ARG A 250 21.68 5.29 -4.69
C ARG A 250 22.25 3.87 -4.77
N ASP A 251 22.85 3.41 -3.66
CA ASP A 251 23.50 2.10 -3.60
C ASP A 251 22.58 0.95 -4.01
N ASP A 252 21.27 1.07 -3.73
CA ASP A 252 20.25 0.07 -4.07
C ASP A 252 19.24 0.55 -5.12
N GLY A 253 19.46 1.70 -5.79
CA GLY A 253 18.54 2.20 -6.82
C GLY A 253 18.73 3.68 -7.21
N TRP A 254 17.66 4.46 -7.18
CA TRP A 254 17.63 5.88 -7.57
C TRP A 254 17.00 6.77 -6.51
N ALA A 255 17.25 8.07 -6.64
CA ALA A 255 16.57 9.11 -5.89
C ALA A 255 16.18 10.29 -6.79
N ALA A 256 14.98 10.82 -6.58
CA ALA A 256 14.65 12.19 -6.95
C ALA A 256 14.96 13.10 -5.76
N THR A 257 15.73 14.15 -5.97
CA THR A 257 16.27 14.99 -4.88
C THR A 257 16.02 16.48 -5.13
N SER A 258 15.87 17.24 -4.05
CA SER A 258 16.07 18.69 -4.05
C SER A 258 17.52 19.03 -4.42
N HIS A 259 17.75 20.23 -4.94
CA HIS A 259 19.03 20.64 -5.54
C HIS A 259 20.27 20.41 -4.65
N GLU A 260 20.10 20.51 -3.33
CA GLU A 260 21.19 20.54 -2.36
C GLU A 260 21.61 19.15 -1.81
N ILE A 261 20.85 18.09 -2.12
CA ILE A 261 21.24 16.72 -1.72
C ILE A 261 22.08 16.12 -2.85
N THR A 262 23.30 15.68 -2.52
CA THR A 262 24.23 15.10 -3.49
C THR A 262 23.99 13.59 -3.72
N THR A 263 24.70 13.02 -4.70
CA THR A 263 24.68 11.57 -4.98
C THR A 263 25.09 10.71 -3.77
N GLY A 264 25.93 11.22 -2.88
CA GLY A 264 26.33 10.53 -1.64
C GLY A 264 25.31 10.64 -0.50
N ARG A 265 24.14 11.25 -0.76
CA ARG A 265 23.15 11.64 0.25
C ARG A 265 23.74 12.54 1.36
N THR A 266 24.61 13.46 0.95
CA THR A 266 25.18 14.50 1.82
C THR A 266 24.74 15.88 1.36
N VAL A 267 24.89 16.86 2.23
CA VAL A 267 24.61 18.29 1.99
C VAL A 267 25.90 19.11 2.18
N SER A 268 25.91 20.39 1.81
CA SER A 268 27.02 21.30 2.11
C SER A 268 26.73 22.13 3.37
N GLU A 269 27.73 22.84 3.90
CA GLU A 269 27.54 23.78 5.02
C GLU A 269 26.59 24.93 4.70
N ASP A 270 26.45 25.29 3.42
CA ASP A 270 25.54 26.33 2.93
C ASP A 270 24.13 25.79 2.61
N SER A 271 23.87 24.50 2.84
CA SER A 271 22.57 23.90 2.58
C SER A 271 21.53 24.31 3.62
N HIS A 272 20.29 24.39 3.15
CA HIS A 272 19.13 24.88 3.85
C HIS A 272 18.15 23.72 4.09
N GLU A 273 18.06 23.23 5.34
CA GLU A 273 17.15 22.15 5.75
C GLU A 273 15.72 22.38 5.24
N GLU A 274 15.29 23.65 5.18
CA GLU A 274 13.94 24.05 4.81
C GLU A 274 13.50 23.70 3.39
N TYR A 275 14.44 23.42 2.48
CA TYR A 275 14.15 23.10 1.08
C TYR A 275 14.37 21.64 0.73
N LEU A 276 14.75 20.80 1.70
CA LEU A 276 15.17 19.45 1.41
C LEU A 276 14.01 18.47 1.29
N LEU A 277 13.95 17.81 0.13
CA LEU A 277 13.07 16.69 -0.13
C LEU A 277 13.82 15.64 -0.94
N GLU A 278 13.63 14.38 -0.59
CA GLU A 278 14.17 13.25 -1.35
C GLU A 278 13.16 12.12 -1.39
N ILE A 279 13.07 11.46 -2.53
CA ILE A 279 12.34 10.20 -2.70
C ILE A 279 13.31 9.18 -3.27
N GLU A 280 13.62 8.13 -2.52
CA GLU A 280 14.42 7.00 -2.98
C GLU A 280 13.53 5.84 -3.44
N MET A 281 13.97 5.13 -4.48
CA MET A 281 13.40 3.88 -4.95
C MET A 281 14.51 2.85 -5.14
N SER A 282 14.37 1.68 -4.50
CA SER A 282 15.31 0.58 -4.68
C SER A 282 14.93 -0.32 -5.86
N GLU A 283 15.88 -1.06 -6.41
CA GLU A 283 15.66 -2.11 -7.42
C GLU A 283 14.67 -3.20 -6.94
N GLY A 284 14.63 -3.48 -5.63
CA GLY A 284 13.65 -4.40 -5.02
C GLY A 284 12.27 -3.78 -4.72
N GLY A 285 12.00 -2.55 -5.18
CA GLY A 285 10.71 -1.89 -5.01
C GLY A 285 10.47 -1.16 -3.69
N LYS A 286 11.47 -1.04 -2.80
CA LYS A 286 11.36 -0.18 -1.61
C LYS A 286 11.22 1.27 -2.02
N VAL A 287 10.39 2.01 -1.30
CA VAL A 287 10.22 3.46 -1.46
C VAL A 287 10.57 4.14 -0.15
N ARG A 288 11.35 5.22 -0.20
CA ARG A 288 11.69 6.02 0.97
C ARG A 288 11.43 7.50 0.67
N LEU A 289 10.92 8.26 1.62
CA LEU A 289 10.77 9.71 1.50
C LEU A 289 11.39 10.39 2.71
N TYR A 290 12.22 11.39 2.45
CA TYR A 290 12.80 12.30 3.43
C TYR A 290 12.33 13.72 3.18
N SER A 291 11.97 14.44 4.25
CA SER A 291 11.72 15.87 4.22
C SER A 291 12.46 16.54 5.37
N GLY A 292 13.29 17.55 5.05
CA GLY A 292 14.12 18.28 5.99
C GLY A 292 13.37 19.32 6.83
N ARG A 293 12.09 19.58 6.55
CA ARG A 293 11.31 20.56 7.31
C ARG A 293 9.88 20.10 7.57
N ILE A 294 9.67 19.67 8.80
CA ILE A 294 8.36 19.56 9.40
C ILE A 294 8.18 20.47 10.62
N THR A 295 9.24 21.06 11.17
CA THR A 295 9.12 22.12 12.19
C THR A 295 9.89 23.35 11.79
N ASP A 296 9.54 24.50 12.36
CA ASP A 296 10.27 25.76 12.20
C ASP A 296 9.87 26.76 13.30
N VAL A 297 10.50 27.93 13.34
CA VAL A 297 10.15 29.06 14.19
C VAL A 297 9.47 30.13 13.36
N VAL A 298 8.19 30.41 13.65
CA VAL A 298 7.40 31.43 12.95
C VAL A 298 7.11 32.61 13.86
N GLY A 299 7.15 33.81 13.28
CA GLY A 299 6.76 35.05 13.96
C GLY A 299 7.87 35.69 14.80
N ALA A 300 9.10 35.15 14.75
CA ALA A 300 10.27 35.78 15.37
C ALA A 300 10.46 37.20 14.80
N ARG A 301 10.53 38.19 15.68
CA ARG A 301 10.72 39.61 15.33
C ARG A 301 11.53 40.32 16.41
N GLY A 302 12.71 40.81 16.06
CA GLY A 302 13.60 41.47 17.02
C GLY A 302 14.01 40.49 18.12
N ASP A 303 13.71 40.83 19.38
CA ASP A 303 14.01 39.98 20.55
C ASP A 303 12.93 38.92 20.84
N ASP A 304 11.82 38.88 20.08
CA ASP A 304 10.81 37.82 20.22
C ASP A 304 11.35 36.53 19.58
N PRO A 305 11.57 35.46 20.35
CA PRO A 305 12.10 34.19 19.85
C PRO A 305 11.13 33.50 18.88
N GLY A 306 9.90 33.98 18.72
CA GLY A 306 8.90 33.39 17.85
C GLY A 306 8.32 32.09 18.41
N ASN A 307 7.46 31.47 17.61
CA ASN A 307 6.75 30.26 17.97
C ASN A 307 7.30 29.06 17.21
N ARG A 308 7.76 28.04 17.93
CA ARG A 308 8.12 26.77 17.34
C ARG A 308 6.87 26.04 16.88
N VAL A 309 6.75 25.82 15.58
CA VAL A 309 5.59 25.20 14.94
C VAL A 309 5.97 23.87 14.30
N VAL A 310 4.97 23.01 14.12
CA VAL A 310 5.02 21.84 13.25
C VAL A 310 4.07 22.07 12.07
N PHE A 311 4.56 21.89 10.84
CA PHE A 311 3.78 22.03 9.61
C PHE A 311 2.92 20.78 9.40
N ASP A 312 1.76 20.77 10.06
CA ASP A 312 0.80 19.67 10.05
C ASP A 312 0.28 19.32 8.64
N VAL A 313 0.14 20.33 7.77
CA VAL A 313 -0.19 20.13 6.35
C VAL A 313 0.94 19.43 5.60
N ALA A 314 2.21 19.79 5.86
CA ALA A 314 3.36 19.14 5.22
C ALA A 314 3.50 17.68 5.66
N VAL A 315 3.29 17.40 6.94
CA VAL A 315 3.28 16.03 7.48
C VAL A 315 2.23 15.17 6.78
N ALA A 316 0.98 15.65 6.70
CA ALA A 316 -0.11 14.91 6.05
C ALA A 316 0.09 14.82 4.52
N GLY A 317 0.50 15.91 3.89
CA GLY A 317 0.70 16.02 2.44
C GLY A 317 1.84 15.15 1.92
N ASN A 318 3.01 15.19 2.55
CA ASN A 318 4.14 14.34 2.16
C ASN A 318 3.86 12.86 2.45
N THR A 319 3.15 12.54 3.53
CA THR A 319 2.70 11.16 3.79
C THR A 319 1.73 10.67 2.71
N ARG A 320 0.75 11.50 2.31
CA ARG A 320 -0.21 11.14 1.26
C ARG A 320 0.47 10.99 -0.10
N HIS A 321 1.39 11.89 -0.43
CA HIS A 321 2.18 11.78 -1.66
C HIS A 321 3.00 10.49 -1.68
N PHE A 322 3.64 10.13 -0.56
CA PHE A 322 4.35 8.87 -0.42
C PHE A 322 3.46 7.64 -0.66
N ILE A 323 2.20 7.65 -0.22
CA ILE A 323 1.25 6.57 -0.53
C ILE A 323 0.96 6.48 -2.05
N HIS A 324 0.81 7.61 -2.74
CA HIS A 324 0.68 7.62 -4.21
C HIS A 324 1.95 7.17 -4.94
N MET A 325 3.13 7.39 -4.36
CA MET A 325 4.38 6.83 -4.90
C MET A 325 4.39 5.30 -4.80
N ILE A 326 3.92 4.74 -3.69
CA ILE A 326 3.77 3.29 -3.54
C ILE A 326 2.77 2.74 -4.55
N GLU A 327 1.64 3.41 -4.75
CA GLU A 327 0.65 3.05 -5.78
C GLU A 327 1.29 2.98 -7.17
N ALA A 328 2.03 4.01 -7.57
CA ALA A 328 2.67 4.06 -8.88
C ALA A 328 3.76 3.01 -9.06
N VAL A 329 4.57 2.76 -8.02
CA VAL A 329 5.56 1.67 -8.03
C VAL A 329 4.88 0.32 -8.15
N ALA A 330 3.81 0.10 -7.38
CA ALA A 330 3.05 -1.14 -7.41
C ALA A 330 2.41 -1.38 -8.77
N ASP A 331 1.87 -0.34 -9.41
CA ASP A 331 1.30 -0.46 -10.75
C ASP A 331 2.39 -0.71 -11.81
N GLN A 332 3.48 0.05 -11.78
CA GLN A 332 4.58 -0.11 -12.74
C GLN A 332 5.18 -1.53 -12.70
N ALA A 333 5.34 -2.10 -11.50
CA ALA A 333 5.86 -3.45 -11.29
C ALA A 333 4.78 -4.53 -11.34
N GLN A 334 3.50 -4.16 -11.53
CA GLN A 334 2.35 -5.05 -11.40
C GLN A 334 2.31 -5.81 -10.05
N TYR A 335 2.88 -5.21 -9.00
CA TYR A 335 2.93 -5.77 -7.67
C TYR A 335 1.62 -5.56 -6.92
N ARG A 336 0.91 -6.64 -6.63
CA ARG A 336 -0.39 -6.61 -5.92
C ARG A 336 -0.29 -7.10 -4.47
N GLY A 337 0.93 -7.25 -3.95
CA GLY A 337 1.19 -7.81 -2.63
C GLY A 337 1.01 -6.80 -1.49
N ILE A 338 1.77 -7.04 -0.42
CA ILE A 338 1.65 -6.30 0.84
C ILE A 338 2.81 -5.34 0.98
N TRP A 339 2.51 -4.12 1.42
CA TRP A 339 3.47 -3.13 1.83
C TRP A 339 3.53 -3.04 3.35
N ALA A 340 4.73 -3.12 3.91
CA ALA A 340 5.00 -2.66 5.26
C ALA A 340 5.46 -1.20 5.20
N LEU A 341 4.79 -0.35 5.96
CA LEU A 341 4.92 1.10 5.91
C LEU A 341 5.37 1.61 7.28
N GLY A 342 6.24 2.61 7.28
CA GLY A 342 6.68 3.25 8.50
C GLY A 342 6.80 4.74 8.34
N VAL A 343 6.51 5.48 9.43
CA VAL A 343 6.73 6.91 9.54
C VAL A 343 7.49 7.25 10.80
N SER A 344 8.43 8.19 10.71
CA SER A 344 9.09 8.82 11.85
C SER A 344 9.14 10.33 11.67
N LEU A 345 8.76 11.06 12.72
CA LEU A 345 8.94 12.50 12.84
C LEU A 345 9.92 12.74 13.98
N THR A 346 10.99 13.45 13.72
CA THR A 346 12.02 13.80 14.72
C THR A 346 12.03 15.30 14.96
N GLY A 347 12.55 15.73 16.11
CA GLY A 347 12.67 17.15 16.44
C GLY A 347 11.35 17.86 16.67
N VAL A 348 10.26 17.17 17.04
CA VAL A 348 8.92 17.78 17.20
C VAL A 348 8.59 18.27 18.62
N GLU A 349 9.53 18.20 19.56
CA GLU A 349 9.31 18.58 20.96
C GLU A 349 9.02 20.08 21.13
N GLY A 350 8.02 20.43 21.93
CA GLY A 350 7.61 21.83 22.15
C GLY A 350 6.97 22.50 20.93
N ALA A 351 6.86 21.81 19.79
CA ALA A 351 6.22 22.37 18.61
C ALA A 351 4.68 22.35 18.75
N GLN A 352 4.05 23.45 18.34
CA GLN A 352 2.60 23.59 18.19
C GLN A 352 2.18 23.51 16.72
N PRO A 353 0.97 23.05 16.37
CA PRO A 353 0.56 22.96 14.97
C PRO A 353 0.47 24.33 14.28
N TYR A 354 1.08 24.45 13.11
CA TYR A 354 1.12 25.70 12.34
C TYR A 354 -0.27 26.20 11.96
N SER A 355 -1.17 25.30 11.54
CA SER A 355 -2.55 25.66 11.18
C SER A 355 -3.31 26.36 12.31
N ILE A 356 -3.04 26.00 13.56
CA ILE A 356 -3.62 26.66 14.75
C ILE A 356 -2.84 27.92 15.11
N ALA A 357 -1.50 27.91 15.00
CA ALA A 357 -0.66 29.06 15.30
C ALA A 357 -0.97 30.29 14.43
N GLN A 358 -1.54 30.09 13.24
CA GLN A 358 -2.05 31.19 12.40
C GLN A 358 -3.30 31.87 12.98
N ASN A 359 -4.01 31.24 13.92
CA ASN A 359 -5.23 31.77 14.51
C ASN A 359 -4.95 32.51 15.83
N TRP A 360 -4.88 33.84 15.76
CA TRP A 360 -4.62 34.73 16.90
C TRP A 360 -5.63 34.62 18.06
N LEU A 361 -6.80 34.01 17.84
CA LEU A 361 -7.83 33.80 18.87
C LEU A 361 -7.54 32.58 19.77
N VAL A 362 -6.59 31.72 19.42
CA VAL A 362 -6.26 30.54 20.21
C VAL A 362 -5.18 30.89 21.23
N HIS A 363 -5.58 30.92 22.49
CA HIS A 363 -4.67 31.00 23.63
C HIS A 363 -4.31 29.57 24.06
N ASP A 364 -3.03 29.27 24.24
CA ASP A 364 -2.47 27.96 24.63
C ASP A 364 -2.74 26.79 23.66
N PRO A 365 -2.15 26.84 22.45
CA PRO A 365 -2.23 25.75 21.49
C PRO A 365 -1.55 24.47 22.01
N PRO A 366 -2.04 23.28 21.61
CA PRO A 366 -1.50 22.00 22.08
C PRO A 366 -0.05 21.83 21.61
N MET A 367 0.87 21.64 22.56
CA MET A 367 2.28 21.40 22.29
C MET A 367 2.62 19.91 22.40
N ARG A 368 3.59 19.47 21.61
CA ARG A 368 4.15 18.12 21.73
C ARG A 368 5.14 18.02 22.89
N SER A 369 4.94 17.05 23.77
CA SER A 369 5.90 16.77 24.86
C SER A 369 6.99 15.76 24.48
N ALA A 370 6.78 14.98 23.42
CA ALA A 370 7.75 13.99 22.95
C ALA A 370 8.45 14.51 21.69
N GLY A 371 9.77 14.40 21.62
CA GLY A 371 10.57 14.83 20.47
C GLY A 371 10.54 13.93 19.26
N ILE A 372 10.01 12.71 19.40
CA ILE A 372 9.88 11.74 18.33
C ILE A 372 8.43 11.24 18.27
N TYR A 373 7.92 11.05 17.06
CA TYR A 373 6.73 10.26 16.79
C TYR A 373 7.09 9.17 15.79
N ARG A 374 6.57 7.96 16.01
CA ARG A 374 6.77 6.82 15.13
C ARG A 374 5.50 5.99 15.08
N GLU A 375 5.13 5.54 13.89
CA GLU A 375 4.08 4.53 13.70
C GLU A 375 4.47 3.62 12.53
N LEU A 376 4.00 2.38 12.60
CA LEU A 376 4.16 1.37 11.55
C LEU A 376 2.77 0.83 11.20
N THR A 377 2.55 0.51 9.92
CA THR A 377 1.31 -0.15 9.47
C THR A 377 1.60 -1.06 8.28
N ARG A 378 0.60 -1.83 7.88
CA ARG A 378 0.58 -2.50 6.57
C ARG A 378 -0.58 -2.01 5.74
N ALA A 379 -0.46 -2.22 4.43
CA ALA A 379 -1.55 -2.12 3.48
C ALA A 379 -1.29 -3.09 2.32
N SER A 380 -2.34 -3.70 1.76
CA SER A 380 -2.22 -4.36 0.45
C SER A 380 -2.17 -3.30 -0.65
N THR A 381 -1.62 -3.63 -1.83
CA THR A 381 -1.72 -2.71 -2.98
C THR A 381 -3.17 -2.32 -3.28
N ALA A 382 -4.12 -3.27 -3.16
CA ALA A 382 -5.54 -2.98 -3.35
C ALA A 382 -6.07 -1.94 -2.35
N GLU A 383 -5.61 -1.98 -1.09
CA GLU A 383 -5.97 -0.98 -0.09
C GLU A 383 -5.29 0.36 -0.34
N VAL A 384 -4.02 0.38 -0.75
CA VAL A 384 -3.32 1.60 -1.12
C VAL A 384 -4.06 2.35 -2.24
N VAL A 385 -4.59 1.63 -3.23
CA VAL A 385 -5.36 2.20 -4.35
C VAL A 385 -6.75 2.65 -3.89
N ALA A 386 -7.51 1.76 -3.22
CA ALA A 386 -8.91 2.02 -2.91
C ALA A 386 -9.12 2.95 -1.70
N ALA A 387 -8.20 2.93 -0.73
CA ALA A 387 -8.32 3.66 0.53
C ALA A 387 -6.99 4.32 0.98
N PRO A 388 -6.34 5.16 0.13
CA PRO A 388 -5.07 5.81 0.45
C PRO A 388 -5.13 6.79 1.64
N GLY A 389 -6.30 7.40 1.90
CA GLY A 389 -6.54 8.28 3.04
C GLY A 389 -6.57 7.51 4.35
N SER A 390 -7.25 6.36 4.36
CA SER A 390 -7.22 5.43 5.49
C SER A 390 -5.80 4.97 5.82
N VAL A 391 -4.96 4.68 4.82
CA VAL A 391 -3.55 4.30 5.05
C VAL A 391 -2.75 5.48 5.62
N THR A 392 -2.95 6.69 5.07
CA THR A 392 -2.34 7.92 5.57
C THR A 392 -2.74 8.19 7.02
N GLU A 393 -4.02 8.02 7.36
CA GLU A 393 -4.54 8.20 8.71
C GLU A 393 -3.91 7.21 9.70
N ARG A 394 -3.69 5.94 9.31
CA ARG A 394 -3.00 4.98 10.18
C ARG A 394 -1.57 5.41 10.51
N LEU A 395 -0.85 6.01 9.56
CA LEU A 395 0.52 6.48 9.77
C LEU A 395 0.58 7.75 10.62
N VAL A 396 -0.18 8.81 10.29
CA VAL A 396 -0.02 10.13 10.93
C VAL A 396 -1.24 10.60 11.74
N GLY A 397 -2.37 9.91 11.67
CA GLY A 397 -3.62 10.33 12.33
C GLY A 397 -3.50 10.43 13.84
N ARG A 398 -2.72 9.54 14.51
CA ARG A 398 -2.46 9.66 15.95
C ARG A 398 -1.64 10.91 16.27
N PHE A 399 -0.64 11.23 15.45
CA PHE A 399 0.10 12.48 15.55
C PHE A 399 -0.84 13.68 15.40
N LEU A 400 -1.64 13.73 14.34
CA LEU A 400 -2.53 14.87 14.03
C LEU A 400 -3.62 15.05 15.10
N ARG A 401 -4.16 13.97 15.67
CA ARG A 401 -5.09 14.02 16.80
C ARG A 401 -4.42 14.55 18.08
N SER A 402 -3.16 14.18 18.33
CA SER A 402 -2.42 14.65 19.52
C SER A 402 -2.24 16.17 19.54
N VAL A 403 -2.16 16.80 18.36
CA VAL A 403 -2.08 18.26 18.20
C VAL A 403 -3.42 18.88 17.77
N ARG A 404 -4.53 18.12 17.80
CA ARG A 404 -5.91 18.59 17.53
C ARG A 404 -6.16 19.19 16.13
N VAL A 405 -5.45 18.70 15.10
CA VAL A 405 -5.61 19.17 13.71
C VAL A 405 -6.13 18.12 12.74
N ALA A 406 -6.43 16.89 13.19
CA ALA A 406 -6.91 15.82 12.31
C ALA A 406 -8.15 16.20 11.48
N ASN A 407 -9.05 17.03 12.04
CA ASN A 407 -10.26 17.50 11.35
C ASN A 407 -10.11 18.92 10.78
N HIS A 408 -8.90 19.49 10.79
CA HIS A 408 -8.68 20.83 10.26
C HIS A 408 -8.89 20.82 8.74
N GLU A 409 -9.53 21.85 8.17
CA GLU A 409 -9.93 21.91 6.75
C GLU A 409 -8.77 21.71 5.77
N ARG A 410 -7.55 22.11 6.17
CA ARG A 410 -6.32 21.94 5.39
C ARG A 410 -5.66 20.58 5.53
N VAL A 411 -6.05 19.78 6.52
CA VAL A 411 -5.46 18.46 6.82
C VAL A 411 -6.41 17.33 6.42
N ALA A 412 -7.70 17.48 6.70
CA ALA A 412 -8.73 16.49 6.43
C ALA A 412 -8.71 15.93 4.98
N PRO A 413 -8.47 16.72 3.92
CA PRO A 413 -8.42 16.19 2.55
C PRO A 413 -7.37 15.10 2.33
N PHE A 414 -6.26 15.11 3.08
CA PHE A 414 -5.21 14.09 2.96
C PHE A 414 -5.57 12.76 3.63
N LEU A 415 -6.48 12.82 4.62
CA LEU A 415 -6.95 11.66 5.38
C LEU A 415 -8.23 11.06 4.77
N ALA A 416 -8.87 11.78 3.86
CA ALA A 416 -10.05 11.29 3.15
C ALA A 416 -9.67 10.28 2.07
N ASP A 417 -10.48 9.23 1.97
CA ASP A 417 -10.46 8.32 0.82
C ASP A 417 -11.26 8.94 -0.34
N PRO A 418 -10.93 8.61 -1.60
CA PRO A 418 -11.79 8.96 -2.72
C PRO A 418 -13.22 8.47 -2.43
N GLU A 419 -14.22 9.32 -2.65
CA GLU A 419 -15.60 8.80 -2.71
C GLU A 419 -15.62 7.76 -3.84
N ASN A 420 -16.23 6.60 -3.61
CA ASN A 420 -16.41 5.57 -4.64
C ASN A 420 -17.24 6.17 -5.78
N GLY A 421 -16.57 6.86 -6.70
CA GLY A 421 -17.15 7.47 -7.89
C GLY A 421 -17.34 6.39 -8.93
N GLU A 422 -18.56 6.31 -9.44
CA GLU A 422 -18.93 5.58 -10.65
C GLU A 422 -17.79 5.60 -11.66
N ALA A 423 -17.34 4.42 -12.09
CA ALA A 423 -16.40 4.29 -13.19
C ALA A 423 -16.91 5.13 -14.35
N THR A 424 -16.21 6.21 -14.66
CA THR A 424 -16.49 7.00 -15.86
C THR A 424 -16.18 6.12 -17.07
N ASP A 425 -17.25 5.81 -17.81
CA ASP A 425 -17.31 5.07 -19.08
C ASP A 425 -16.21 5.47 -20.09
#